data_AF-A0A3C0UDC0-F1
#
_entry.id   AF-A0A3C0UDC0-F1
#
_cell.length_a   1.000
_cell.length_b   1.000
_cell.length_c   1.000
_cell.angle_alpha   90.00
_cell.angle_beta   90.00
_cell.angle_gamma   90.00
#
_symmetry.space_group_name_H-M   'P 1'
#
loop_
_entity.id
_entity.type
_entity.pdbx_description
1 polymer ?
#
loop_
_entity_poly.entity_id
_entity_poly.type
_entity_poly.pdbx_seq_one_letter_code
_entity_poly.pdbx_strand_id
1 'polypeptide(L)' 'MRVAVTGANGQLGKEIARQGCEYELILTDYDTLDVTDYL' A
#
# COMPACT_ATOMS: atom_id res chain seq x y z
N MET A 1 -8.17 4.77 11.94
CA MET A 1 -6.73 5.05 11.74
C MET A 1 -6.44 4.90 10.25
N ARG A 2 -5.56 5.74 9.69
CA ARG A 2 -5.13 5.64 8.29
C ARG A 2 -3.81 4.89 8.18
N VAL A 3 -3.72 3.99 7.21
CA VAL A 3 -2.54 3.15 6.98
C VAL A 3 -2.14 3.25 5.51
N ALA A 4 -0.89 3.64 5.26
CA ALA A 4 -0.31 3.59 3.93
C ALA A 4 0.37 2.24 3.70
N VAL A 5 0.09 1.60 2.57
CA VAL A 5 0.67 0.31 2.16
C VAL A 5 1.42 0.52 0.85
N THR A 6 2.74 0.42 0.89
CA THR A 6 3.61 0.45 -0.30
C THR A 6 3.79 -0.96 -0.87
N GLY A 7 4.06 -1.07 -2.18
CA GLY A 7 4.10 -2.37 -2.86
C GLY A 7 2.75 -3.08 -2.88
N ALA A 8 1.65 -2.32 -2.99
CA ALA A 8 0.29 -2.82 -2.86
C ALA A 8 -0.09 -3.90 -3.90
N ASN A 9 0.59 -3.98 -5.05
CA ASN A 9 0.38 -5.02 -6.07
C ASN A 9 1.15 -6.32 -5.81
N GLY A 10 2.06 -6.33 -4.81
CA GLY A 10 2.76 -7.52 -4.36
C GLY A 10 1.84 -8.55 -3.69
N GLN A 11 2.37 -9.73 -3.38
CA GLN A 11 1.59 -10.82 -2.78
C GLN A 11 0.95 -10.41 -1.44
N LEU A 12 1.74 -9.78 -0.56
CA LEU A 12 1.27 -9.31 0.74
C LEU A 12 0.37 -8.07 0.61
N GLY A 13 0.71 -7.13 -0.28
CA GLY A 13 -0.08 -5.91 -0.50
C GLY A 13 -1.52 -6.22 -0.88
N LYS A 14 -1.72 -7.19 -1.79
CA LYS A 14 -3.04 -7.68 -2.19
C LYS A 14 -3.81 -8.33 -1.03
N GLU A 15 -3.12 -9.08 -0.17
CA GLU A 15 -3.77 -9.74 0.97
C GLU A 15 -4.16 -8.73 2.05
N ILE A 16 -3.33 -7.71 2.29
CA ILE A 16 -3.67 -6.58 3.18
C ILE A 16 -4.87 -5.82 2.64
N ALA A 17 -4.92 -5.52 1.34
CA ALA A 17 -6.07 -4.86 0.72
C ALA A 17 -7.37 -5.70 0.87
N ARG A 18 -7.25 -7.03 0.82
CA ARG A 18 -8.38 -7.96 0.98
C ARG A 18 -8.89 -8.04 2.42
N GLN A 19 -7.99 -8.08 3.41
CA GLN A 19 -8.34 -8.30 4.82
C GLN A 19 -8.51 -7.01 5.64
N GLY A 20 -7.87 -5.91 5.24
CA GLY A 20 -7.75 -4.69 6.03
C GLY A 20 -8.96 -3.75 5.98
N CYS A 21 -10.18 -4.28 5.77
CA CYS A 21 -11.39 -3.47 5.58
C CYS A 21 -11.81 -2.63 6.80
N GLU A 22 -11.24 -2.91 7.99
CA GLU A 22 -11.46 -2.13 9.22
C GLU A 22 -10.65 -0.82 9.24
N TYR A 23 -9.74 -0.63 8.28
CA TYR A 23 -8.86 0.54 8.18
C TYR A 23 -9.13 1.34 6.92
N GLU A 24 -8.87 2.64 6.97
CA GLU A 24 -8.76 3.46 5.77
C GLU A 24 -7.37 3.22 5.15
N LEU A 25 -7.32 2.34 4.15
CA LEU A 25 -6.10 1.95 3.45
C LEU A 25 -5.79 2.92 2.30
N ILE A 26 -4.57 3.44 2.29
CA ILE A 26 -3.99 4.16 1.15
C ILE A 26 -3.03 3.18 0.47
N LEU A 27 -3.47 2.62 -0.65
CA LEU A 27 -2.71 1.63 -1.41
C LEU A 27 -1.87 2.33 -2.47
N THR A 28 -0.57 2.03 -2.51
CA THR A 28 0.36 2.59 -3.49
C THR A 28 1.39 1.57 -3.92
N ASP A 29 1.89 1.70 -5.14
CA ASP A 29 3.01 0.92 -5.66
C ASP A 29 4.03 1.84 -6.34
N TYR A 30 5.06 1.27 -6.96
CA TYR A 30 6.17 2.03 -7.56
C TYR A 30 5.73 3.08 -8.59
N ASP A 31 4.57 2.90 -9.22
CA ASP A 31 4.01 3.82 -10.22
C ASP A 31 3.32 5.04 -9.61
N THR A 32 2.91 4.97 -8.34
CA THR A 32 2.21 6.06 -7.63
C THR A 32 2.99 6.63 -6.44
N LEU A 33 3.90 5.85 -5.85
CA LEU A 33 4.86 6.28 -4.84
C LEU A 33 6.11 5.39 -4.93
N ASP A 34 7.16 5.92 -5.53
CA ASP A 34 8.46 5.28 -5.53
C ASP A 34 9.16 5.53 -4.19
N VAL A 35 9.36 4.48 -3.40
CA VAL A 35 10.04 4.57 -2.09
C VAL A 35 11.54 4.85 -2.22
N THR A 36 12.09 4.76 -3.43
CA THR A 36 13.47 5.13 -3.74
C THR A 36 13.61 6.58 -4.19
N ASP A 37 12.49 7.28 -4.44
CA ASP A 37 12.45 8.69 -4.80
C ASP A 37 12.37 9.58 -3.53
N TYR A 38 13.52 9.78 -2.89
CA TYR A 38 13.66 10.54 -1.65
C TYR A 38 14.59 11.77 -1.79
N LEU A 39 14.87 12.20 -3.02
CA LEU A 39 15.72 13.37 -3.37
C LEU A 39 14.88 14.49 -3.98
#